data_AF-A0AAW7BMU9-F1
#
_entry.id   AF-A0AAW7BMU9-F1
#
_cell.length_a   1.000
_cell.length_b   1.000
_cell.length_c   1.000
_cell.angle_alpha   90.00
_cell.angle_beta   90.00
_cell.angle_gamma   90.00
#
_symmetry.space_group_name_H-M   'P 1'
#
loop_
_entity.id
_entity.type
_entity.pdbx_description
1 polymer ?
#
loop_
_entity_poly.entity_id
_entity_poly.type
_entity_poly.pdbx_seq_one_letter_code
_entity_poly.pdbx_strand_id
1 'polypeptide(L)'
;THGSANINTRSMQVDSELNIAHERYEVSKRMRRELWNLHTDKRAAQDIAAEAFKTWQNVIRKNRKRQEDEGEPWASLIEFRYDEPILSNKD
;
A
#
# COMPACT_ATOMS: atom_id res chain seq x y z
N THR A 1 -10.16 9.16 -2.65
CA THR A 1 -11.28 8.62 -3.45
C THR A 1 -11.50 7.19 -3.01
N HIS A 2 -12.70 6.64 -3.20
CA HIS A 2 -13.00 5.24 -2.93
C HIS A 2 -14.02 4.73 -3.93
N GLY A 3 -13.82 3.53 -4.46
CA GLY A 3 -14.70 2.96 -5.48
C GLY A 3 -14.11 1.71 -6.09
N SER A 4 -14.67 1.29 -7.22
CA SER A 4 -14.41 -0.01 -7.84
C SER A 4 -13.21 0.00 -8.80
N ALA A 5 -12.76 1.17 -9.23
CA ALA A 5 -11.71 1.28 -10.25
C ALA A 5 -10.34 0.82 -9.71
N ASN A 6 -9.77 -0.19 -10.36
CA ASN A 6 -8.37 -0.55 -10.20
C ASN A 6 -7.45 0.42 -10.97
N ILE A 7 -6.16 0.49 -10.59
CA ILE A 7 -5.16 1.25 -11.35
C ILE A 7 -4.66 0.39 -12.53
N ASN A 8 -5.44 0.34 -13.61
CA ASN A 8 -5.07 -0.27 -14.89
C ASN A 8 -5.91 0.32 -16.02
N THR A 9 -5.53 0.10 -17.28
CA THR A 9 -6.25 0.66 -18.44
C THR A 9 -7.69 0.17 -18.52
N ARG A 10 -7.97 -1.05 -18.08
CA ARG A 10 -9.31 -1.63 -18.10
C ARG A 10 -10.28 -0.83 -17.23
N SER A 11 -9.99 -0.66 -15.94
CA SER A 11 -10.83 0.12 -15.03
C SER A 11 -10.75 1.64 -15.28
N MET A 12 -9.62 2.15 -15.78
CA MET A 12 -9.44 3.59 -15.97
C MET A 12 -10.01 4.12 -17.30
N GLN A 13 -10.29 3.26 -18.29
CA GLN A 13 -10.68 3.68 -19.64
C GLN A 13 -11.76 2.83 -20.32
N VAL A 14 -11.91 1.54 -19.97
CA VAL A 14 -12.73 0.59 -20.74
C VAL A 14 -13.99 0.17 -20.00
N ASP A 15 -13.85 -0.35 -18.79
CA ASP A 15 -14.95 -0.89 -17.98
C ASP A 15 -15.76 0.23 -17.32
N SER A 16 -17.04 -0.04 -17.04
CA SER A 16 -17.88 0.85 -16.24
C SER A 16 -17.49 0.75 -14.77
N GLU A 17 -16.87 1.81 -14.25
CA GLU A 17 -16.44 1.92 -12.84
C GLU A 17 -17.11 3.11 -12.15
N LEU A 18 -17.24 3.05 -10.82
CA LEU A 18 -17.76 4.15 -10.01
C LEU A 18 -16.79 4.50 -8.88
N ASN A 19 -16.50 5.79 -8.73
CA ASN A 19 -15.68 6.32 -7.63
C ASN A 19 -16.38 7.49 -6.95
N ILE A 20 -16.25 7.57 -5.62
CA ILE A 20 -16.65 8.71 -4.81
C ILE A 20 -15.39 9.43 -4.30
N ALA A 21 -15.36 10.75 -4.46
CA ALA A 21 -14.34 11.61 -3.89
C ALA A 21 -14.97 12.49 -2.80
N HIS A 22 -14.30 12.57 -1.64
CA HIS A 22 -14.64 13.53 -0.59
C HIS A 22 -13.35 14.15 -0.04
N GLU A 23 -13.44 15.39 0.42
CA GLU A 23 -12.27 16.18 0.87
C GLU A 23 -12.17 16.35 2.39
N ARG A 24 -13.12 15.79 3.16
CA ARG A 24 -13.13 15.88 4.62
C ARG A 24 -11.89 15.25 5.25
N TYR A 25 -10.95 16.11 5.67
CA TYR A 25 -9.66 15.73 6.25
C TYR A 25 -9.78 14.81 7.47
N GLU A 26 -10.71 15.08 8.38
CA GLU A 26 -10.86 14.31 9.62
C GLU A 26 -11.16 12.83 9.35
N VAL A 27 -12.04 12.57 8.37
CA VAL A 27 -12.41 11.22 7.92
C VAL A 27 -11.20 10.55 7.29
N SER A 28 -10.55 11.21 6.34
CA SER A 28 -9.39 10.66 5.62
C SER A 28 -8.20 10.39 6.57
N LYS A 29 -7.94 11.28 7.52
CA LYS A 29 -6.85 11.15 8.50
C LYS A 29 -7.07 9.95 9.40
N ARG A 30 -8.30 9.78 9.91
CA ARG A 30 -8.68 8.66 10.77
C ARG A 30 -8.51 7.33 10.02
N MET A 31 -9.12 7.21 8.84
CA MET A 31 -9.03 5.99 8.01
C MET A 31 -7.58 5.62 7.71
N ARG A 32 -6.75 6.59 7.31
CA ARG A 32 -5.32 6.38 7.08
C ARG A 32 -4.60 5.84 8.32
N ARG A 33 -4.85 6.41 9.51
CA ARG A 33 -4.23 5.95 10.77
C ARG A 33 -4.67 4.53 11.13
N GLU A 34 -5.95 4.21 11.00
CA GLU A 34 -6.49 2.87 11.26
C GLU A 34 -5.84 1.84 10.34
N LEU A 35 -5.79 2.12 9.04
CA LEU A 35 -5.18 1.23 8.03
C LEU A 35 -3.68 1.04 8.27
N TRP A 36 -2.95 2.13 8.56
CA TRP A 36 -1.51 2.06 8.84
C TRP A 36 -1.22 1.31 10.14
N ASN A 37 -2.03 1.52 11.18
CA ASN A 37 -1.92 0.76 12.44
C ASN A 37 -2.14 -0.73 12.22
N LEU A 38 -3.14 -1.10 11.42
CA LEU A 38 -3.41 -2.49 11.08
C LEU A 38 -2.20 -3.13 10.39
N HIS A 39 -1.63 -2.47 9.38
CA HIS A 39 -0.59 -3.07 8.56
C HIS A 39 0.84 -2.98 9.13
N THR A 40 1.07 -2.06 10.06
CA THR A 40 2.41 -1.87 10.69
C THR A 40 2.47 -2.37 12.12
N ASP A 41 1.42 -3.07 12.57
CA ASP A 41 1.22 -3.51 13.96
C ASP A 41 1.49 -2.34 14.94
N LYS A 42 0.75 -1.26 14.70
CA LYS A 42 0.69 -0.01 15.49
C LYS A 42 1.98 0.81 15.56
N ARG A 43 2.97 0.55 14.70
CA ARG A 43 4.29 1.23 14.76
C ARG A 43 4.42 2.47 13.89
N ALA A 44 3.60 2.63 12.86
CA ALA A 44 3.85 3.61 11.80
C ALA A 44 2.61 4.41 11.35
N ALA A 45 1.69 4.70 12.27
CA ALA A 45 0.49 5.49 12.01
C ALA A 45 0.61 6.99 12.33
N GLN A 46 1.82 7.48 12.64
CA GLN A 46 2.06 8.88 12.98
C GLN A 46 1.79 9.83 11.81
N ASP A 47 1.50 11.10 12.14
CA ASP A 47 1.18 12.12 11.14
C ASP A 47 2.40 12.68 10.42
N ILE A 48 3.60 12.51 11.00
CA ILE A 48 4.85 12.99 10.42
C ILE A 48 5.27 12.01 9.33
N ALA A 49 5.03 12.40 8.07
CA ALA A 49 5.25 11.55 6.90
C ALA A 49 6.67 10.97 6.84
N ALA A 50 7.69 11.79 7.15
CA ALA A 50 9.09 11.35 7.13
C ALA A 50 9.38 10.25 8.16
N GLU A 51 8.78 10.31 9.34
CA GLU A 51 8.93 9.28 10.37
C GLU A 51 8.15 8.02 10.00
N ALA A 52 6.91 8.17 9.53
CA ALA A 52 6.09 7.05 9.07
C ALA A 52 6.81 6.26 7.98
N PHE A 53 7.37 6.97 7.00
CA PHE A 53 8.14 6.38 5.91
C PHE A 53 9.37 5.62 6.40
N LYS A 54 10.17 6.19 7.31
CA LYS A 54 11.32 5.49 7.91
C LYS A 54 10.89 4.21 8.64
N THR A 55 9.79 4.25 9.38
CA THR A 55 9.27 3.06 10.07
C THR A 55 8.79 2.01 9.07
N TRP A 56 8.09 2.39 8.00
CA TRP A 56 7.67 1.46 6.95
C TRP A 56 8.84 0.76 6.29
N GLN A 57 9.89 1.51 5.92
CA GLN A 57 11.10 0.94 5.36
C GLN A 57 11.73 -0.10 6.30
N ASN A 58 11.72 0.16 7.61
CA ASN A 58 12.22 -0.81 8.58
C ASN A 58 11.33 -2.06 8.67
N VAL A 59 10.00 -1.92 8.67
CA VAL A 59 9.06 -3.06 8.66
C VAL A 59 9.29 -3.91 7.43
N ILE A 60 9.31 -3.29 6.25
CA ILE A 60 9.55 -3.97 4.97
C ILE A 60 10.88 -4.71 4.99
N ARG A 61 11.97 -4.05 5.40
CA ARG A 61 13.31 -4.67 5.48
C ARG A 61 13.33 -5.89 6.40
N LYS A 62 12.70 -5.81 7.58
CA LYS A 62 12.66 -6.96 8.51
C LYS A 62 11.79 -8.08 7.96
N ASN A 63 10.66 -7.76 7.33
CA ASN A 63 9.80 -8.75 6.69
C ASN A 63 10.54 -9.49 5.58
N ARG A 64 11.28 -8.78 4.72
CA ARG A 64 12.10 -9.40 3.68
C ARG A 64 13.13 -10.36 4.27
N LYS A 65 13.88 -9.93 5.29
CA LYS A 65 14.85 -10.81 5.97
C LYS A 65 14.17 -12.05 6.58
N ARG A 66 13.02 -11.87 7.24
CA ARG A 66 12.30 -13.01 7.82
C ARG A 66 11.75 -13.95 6.75
N GLN A 67 11.33 -13.43 5.61
CA GLN A 67 10.90 -14.25 4.47
C GLN A 67 12.06 -15.10 3.92
N GLU A 68 13.27 -14.54 3.83
CA GLU A 68 14.50 -15.27 3.46
C GLU A 68 14.86 -16.35 4.50
N ASP A 69 14.63 -16.05 5.78
CA ASP A 69 14.87 -16.96 6.91
C ASP A 69 13.68 -17.93 7.19
N GLU A 70 12.67 -18.00 6.31
CA GLU A 70 11.42 -18.79 6.47
C GLU A 70 10.62 -18.51 7.77
N GLY A 71 10.79 -17.33 8.35
CA GLY A 71 10.11 -16.87 9.55
C GLY A 71 8.81 -16.09 9.31
N GLU A 72 8.03 -15.92 10.38
CA GLU A 72 6.80 -15.12 10.34
C GLU A 72 7.07 -13.62 10.15
N PRO A 73 6.26 -12.90 9.34
CA PRO A 73 6.46 -11.48 9.13
C PRO A 73 6.35 -10.68 10.45
N TRP A 74 7.13 -9.61 10.57
CA TRP A 74 7.12 -8.71 11.73
C TRP A 74 5.85 -7.85 11.82
N ALA A 75 5.25 -7.51 10.68
CA ALA A 75 3.90 -6.95 10.53
C ALA A 75 3.40 -7.26 9.11
N SER A 76 2.15 -6.94 8.75
CA SER A 76 1.63 -7.35 7.43
C SER A 76 2.16 -6.51 6.24
N LEU A 77 2.78 -5.35 6.48
CA LEU A 77 3.30 -4.48 5.43
C LEU A 77 4.52 -5.09 4.74
N ILE A 78 4.45 -5.37 3.44
CA ILE A 78 5.54 -5.92 2.62
C ILE A 78 5.94 -4.96 1.50
N GLU A 79 7.12 -5.21 0.90
CA GLU A 79 7.56 -4.49 -0.30
C GLU A 79 6.59 -4.75 -1.45
N PHE A 80 6.32 -3.71 -2.24
CA PHE A 80 5.60 -3.91 -3.50
C PHE A 80 6.49 -4.71 -4.45
N ARG A 81 6.02 -5.90 -4.86
CA ARG A 81 6.75 -6.71 -5.84
C ARG A 81 6.62 -6.04 -7.21
N TYR A 82 7.74 -5.47 -7.67
CA TYR A 82 7.89 -4.99 -9.02
C TYR A 82 8.73 -5.99 -9.79
N ASP A 83 8.07 -6.80 -10.63
CA ASP A 83 8.77 -7.54 -11.68
C ASP A 83 8.92 -6.57 -12.87
N GLU A 84 10.14 -6.44 -13.41
CA GLU A 84 10.34 -5.59 -14.59
C GLU A 84 9.39 -6.05 -15.71
N PRO A 85 8.58 -5.15 -16.28
CA PRO A 85 7.70 -5.52 -17.37
C PRO A 85 8.55 -5.88 -18.58
N ILE A 86 8.57 -7.17 -18.93
CA ILE A 86 9.08 -7.61 -20.23
C ILE A 86 8.05 -7.18 -21.28
N LEU A 87 8.24 -5.97 -21.83
CA LEU A 87 7.54 -5.51 -23.02
C LEU A 87 8.07 -6.30 -24.23
N SER A 88 7.44 -7.44 -24.52
CA SER A 88 7.64 -8.12 -25.80
C SER A 88 6.49 -7.77 -26.73
N ASN A 89 6.79 -7.22 -27.91
CA ASN A 89 5.83 -7.20 -29.00
C ASN A 89 5.48 -8.65 -29.35
N LYS A 90 4.23 -9.04 -29.11
CA LYS A 90 3.68 -10.28 -29.62
C LYS A 90 3.04 -9.97 -30.97
N ASP A 91 3.89 -9.65 -31.93
CA ASP A 91 3.52 -9.65 -33.35
C ASP A 91 3.47 -11.09 -33.86
#